data_AF-A0A5J6YY78-F1
#
_entry.id   AF-A0A5J6YY78-F1
#
_cell.length_a   1.000
_cell.length_b   1.000
_cell.length_c   1.000
_cell.angle_alpha   90.00
_cell.angle_beta   90.00
_cell.angle_gamma   90.00
#
_symmetry.space_group_name_H-M   'P 1'
#
loop_
_entity.id
_entity.type
_entity.pdbx_description
1 polymer ?
#
loop_
_entity_poly.entity_id
_entity_poly.type
_entity_poly.pdbx_seq_one_letter_code
_entity_poly.pdbx_strand_id
1 'polypeptide(L)'
;MNYFQEINDSNELKTAYRKLCKEFHPDKGGSTEQMQEINNQYAAAMARILSGKPDSDYGEDKWYKTRQEEVDVEAKVQEAIEKIAHLEGIDIEIIGAWVWVSGETKPHKDTLKAADYWWMHKREKWAFKGKYSSGRGKTSMEEMREKYGSERVHTRSRSLRAAS
;
A
#
# COMPACT_ATOMS: atom_id res chain seq x y z
N MET A 1 -7.98 -13.31 16.84
CA MET A 1 -7.17 -13.88 15.74
C MET A 1 -6.07 -12.89 15.44
N ASN A 2 -4.81 -13.29 15.30
CA ASN A 2 -3.73 -12.37 14.95
C ASN A 2 -3.28 -12.64 13.51
N TYR A 3 -3.62 -11.75 12.58
CA TYR A 3 -3.39 -11.93 11.15
C TYR A 3 -1.92 -11.80 10.73
N PHE A 4 -1.06 -11.20 11.57
CA PHE A 4 0.29 -10.78 11.19
C PHE A 4 1.38 -11.31 12.13
N GLN A 5 1.08 -12.32 12.94
CA GLN A 5 1.98 -12.83 13.98
C GLN A 5 3.31 -13.37 13.41
N GLU A 6 3.27 -14.03 12.25
CA GLU A 6 4.44 -14.69 11.65
C GLU A 6 5.18 -13.81 10.62
N ILE A 7 4.63 -12.64 10.29
CA ILE A 7 5.19 -11.75 9.27
C ILE A 7 6.27 -10.87 9.88
N ASN A 8 7.50 -10.94 9.37
CA ASN A 8 8.63 -10.15 9.87
C ASN A 8 9.17 -9.16 8.84
N ASP A 9 8.66 -9.20 7.62
CA ASP A 9 9.03 -8.30 6.54
C ASP A 9 7.94 -7.26 6.28
N SER A 10 8.36 -6.01 6.06
CA SER A 10 7.42 -4.89 5.86
C SER A 10 6.66 -4.96 4.54
N ASN A 11 7.23 -5.54 3.48
CA ASN A 11 6.54 -5.69 2.20
C ASN A 11 5.47 -6.78 2.30
N GLU A 12 5.84 -7.94 2.87
CA GLU A 12 4.90 -9.04 3.12
C GLU A 12 3.71 -8.57 3.99
N LEU A 13 3.99 -7.76 5.01
CA LEU A 13 2.97 -7.19 5.89
C LEU A 13 1.97 -6.31 5.11
N LYS A 14 2.47 -5.41 4.26
CA LYS A 14 1.63 -4.54 3.41
C LYS A 14 0.78 -5.35 2.44
N THR A 15 1.33 -6.42 1.87
CA THR A 15 0.61 -7.30 0.96
C THR A 15 -0.49 -8.09 1.65
N ALA A 16 -0.21 -8.64 2.84
CA ALA A 16 -1.21 -9.32 3.64
C ALA A 16 -2.33 -8.36 4.06
N TYR A 17 -1.98 -7.16 4.54
CA TYR A 17 -2.93 -6.12 4.92
C TYR A 17 -3.85 -5.73 3.78
N ARG A 18 -3.31 -5.47 2.59
CA ARG A 18 -4.10 -5.17 1.39
C ARG A 18 -5.11 -6.28 1.07
N LYS A 19 -4.71 -7.55 1.16
CA LYS A 19 -5.62 -8.69 0.91
C LYS A 19 -6.79 -8.68 1.90
N LEU A 20 -6.51 -8.44 3.17
CA LEU A 20 -7.52 -8.34 4.22
C LEU A 20 -8.42 -7.13 4.03
N CYS A 21 -7.88 -5.96 3.66
CA CYS A 21 -8.67 -4.77 3.33
C CYS A 21 -9.66 -5.10 2.21
N LYS A 22 -9.22 -5.78 1.15
CA LYS A 22 -10.11 -6.15 0.05
C LYS A 22 -11.24 -7.10 0.47
N GLU A 23 -10.98 -7.98 1.42
CA GLU A 23 -11.94 -8.99 1.89
C GLU A 23 -12.94 -8.43 2.89
N PHE A 24 -12.46 -7.60 3.83
CA PHE A 24 -13.23 -7.14 4.99
C PHE A 24 -13.61 -5.66 4.96
N HIS A 25 -13.37 -4.94 3.86
CA HIS A 25 -13.80 -3.55 3.75
C HIS A 25 -15.33 -3.45 3.93
N PRO A 26 -15.85 -2.45 4.66
CA PRO A 26 -17.29 -2.23 4.82
C PRO A 26 -18.02 -2.10 3.47
N ASP A 27 -17.43 -1.39 2.50
CA ASP A 27 -18.01 -1.24 1.14
C ASP A 27 -18.08 -2.55 0.33
N LYS A 28 -17.44 -3.65 0.79
CA LYS A 28 -17.57 -4.98 0.17
C LYS A 28 -18.39 -5.97 1.01
N GLY A 29 -19.06 -5.50 2.05
CA GLY A 29 -19.89 -6.32 2.94
C GLY A 29 -19.15 -6.85 4.17
N GLY A 30 -17.96 -6.33 4.48
CA GLY A 30 -17.32 -6.52 5.79
C GLY A 30 -17.90 -5.60 6.87
N SER A 31 -17.35 -5.66 8.09
CA SER A 31 -17.74 -4.77 9.19
C SER A 31 -16.66 -3.75 9.53
N THR A 32 -17.10 -2.58 9.99
CA THR A 32 -16.21 -1.51 10.45
C THR A 32 -15.35 -1.98 11.61
N GLU A 33 -15.93 -2.74 12.54
CA GLU A 33 -15.24 -3.28 13.71
C GLU A 33 -14.12 -4.24 13.30
N GLN A 34 -14.37 -5.08 12.29
CA GLN A 34 -13.37 -6.03 11.80
C GLN A 34 -12.23 -5.30 11.07
N MET A 35 -12.54 -4.28 10.26
CA MET A 35 -11.54 -3.46 9.59
C MET A 35 -10.66 -2.70 10.60
N GLN A 36 -11.27 -2.14 11.66
CA GLN A 36 -10.55 -1.49 12.76
C GLN A 36 -9.60 -2.45 13.48
N GLU A 37 -10.03 -3.67 13.75
CA GLU A 37 -9.18 -4.69 14.36
C GLU A 37 -7.99 -5.04 13.46
N ILE A 38 -8.22 -5.21 12.15
CA ILE A 38 -7.15 -5.45 11.16
C ILE A 38 -6.16 -4.27 11.13
N ASN A 39 -6.66 -3.03 11.15
CA ASN A 39 -5.84 -1.82 11.19
C ASN A 39 -4.95 -1.75 12.44
N ASN A 40 -5.52 -2.08 13.61
CA ASN A 40 -4.78 -2.09 14.87
C ASN A 40 -3.68 -3.15 14.87
N GLN A 41 -3.99 -4.36 14.39
CA GLN A 41 -3.01 -5.43 14.30
C GLN A 41 -1.89 -5.11 13.29
N TYR A 42 -2.23 -4.47 12.17
CA TYR A 42 -1.23 -4.03 11.20
C TYR A 42 -0.29 -2.98 11.80
N ALA A 43 -0.83 -1.97 12.49
CA ALA A 43 -0.03 -0.94 13.14
C ALA A 43 0.92 -1.53 14.18
N ALA A 44 0.44 -2.49 14.98
CA ALA A 44 1.25 -3.21 15.95
C ALA A 44 2.36 -4.05 15.29
N ALA A 45 2.04 -4.77 14.20
CA ALA A 45 3.02 -5.56 13.45
C ALA A 45 4.09 -4.66 12.79
N MET A 46 3.68 -3.54 12.19
CA MET A 46 4.62 -2.59 11.60
C MET A 46 5.53 -1.98 12.66
N ALA A 47 4.97 -1.54 13.80
CA ALA A 47 5.76 -1.04 14.92
C ALA A 47 6.79 -2.07 15.42
N ARG A 48 6.41 -3.35 15.52
CA ARG A 48 7.31 -4.44 15.86
C ARG A 48 8.45 -4.59 14.84
N ILE A 49 8.14 -4.63 13.55
CA ILE A 49 9.16 -4.74 12.48
C ILE A 49 10.13 -3.56 12.55
N LEU A 50 9.63 -2.33 12.68
CA LEU A 50 10.45 -1.12 12.74
C LEU A 50 11.29 -1.04 14.03
N SER A 51 10.77 -1.54 15.16
CA SER A 51 11.53 -1.61 16.41
C SER A 51 12.73 -2.56 16.34
N GLY A 52 12.66 -3.57 15.48
CA GLY A 52 13.75 -4.52 15.25
C GLY A 52 14.85 -3.99 14.31
N LYS A 53 14.63 -2.85 13.63
CA LYS A 53 15.63 -2.25 12.74
C LYS A 53 16.74 -1.57 13.55
N PRO A 54 18.02 -1.77 13.20
CA PRO A 54 19.12 -1.13 13.88
C PRO A 54 19.12 0.38 13.63
N ASP A 55 19.57 1.16 14.61
CA ASP A 55 19.60 2.62 14.48
C ASP A 55 20.50 3.10 13.31
N SER A 56 21.45 2.26 12.87
CA SER A 56 22.31 2.49 11.70
C SER A 56 21.58 2.53 10.35
N ASP A 57 20.32 2.08 10.30
CA ASP A 57 19.47 2.20 9.12
C ASP A 57 18.91 3.62 8.95
N TYR A 58 19.04 4.45 9.98
CA TYR A 58 18.59 5.84 10.03
C TYR A 58 19.77 6.82 10.02
N GLY A 59 19.54 8.03 9.52
CA GLY A 59 20.54 9.10 9.46
C GLY A 59 20.28 10.12 8.36
N GLU A 60 21.02 11.22 8.34
CA GLU A 60 20.80 12.31 7.39
C GLU A 60 20.91 11.88 5.92
N ASP A 61 21.87 10.99 5.62
CA ASP A 61 22.11 10.45 4.28
C ASP A 61 21.28 9.21 3.96
N LYS A 62 20.45 8.74 4.90
CA LYS A 62 19.62 7.55 4.75
C LYS A 62 18.25 7.90 4.16
N TRP A 63 17.57 6.88 3.65
CA TRP A 63 16.21 7.07 3.12
C TRP A 63 15.24 7.55 4.20
N TYR A 64 15.37 7.08 5.43
CA TYR A 64 14.67 7.62 6.60
C TYR A 64 15.68 8.25 7.55
N LYS A 65 15.40 9.49 7.97
CA LYS A 65 16.27 10.21 8.92
C LYS A 65 16.13 9.65 10.32
N THR A 66 14.92 9.25 10.68
CA THR A 66 14.59 8.70 12.00
C THR A 66 13.59 7.56 11.84
N ARG A 67 13.55 6.67 12.84
CA ARG A 67 12.51 5.63 12.95
C ARG A 67 11.10 6.24 12.98
N GLN A 68 10.93 7.38 13.65
CA GLN A 68 9.62 8.06 13.70
C GLN A 68 9.16 8.52 12.31
N GLU A 69 10.08 9.05 11.49
CA GLU A 69 9.75 9.43 10.12
C GLU A 69 9.29 8.22 9.29
N GLU A 70 9.92 7.05 9.45
CA GLU A 70 9.46 5.82 8.80
C GLU A 70 8.07 5.41 9.28
N VAL A 71 7.80 5.45 10.58
CA VAL A 71 6.46 5.17 11.15
C VAL A 71 5.40 6.07 10.53
N ASP A 72 5.65 7.39 10.45
CA ASP A 72 4.69 8.36 9.90
C ASP A 72 4.45 8.12 8.40
N VAL A 73 5.48 7.72 7.66
CA VAL A 73 5.38 7.38 6.23
C VAL A 73 4.59 6.09 6.03
N GLU A 74 4.84 5.07 6.84
CA GLU A 74 4.15 3.78 6.76
C GLU A 74 2.67 3.89 7.15
N ALA A 75 2.33 4.74 8.12
CA ALA A 75 0.94 5.04 8.47
C ALA A 75 0.18 5.68 7.29
N LYS A 76 0.82 6.60 6.57
CA LYS A 76 0.24 7.20 5.35
C LYS A 76 0.03 6.18 4.23
N VAL A 77 0.98 5.26 4.06
CA VAL A 77 0.88 4.17 3.08
C VAL A 77 -0.28 3.23 3.44
N GLN A 78 -0.43 2.88 4.72
CA GLN A 78 -1.55 2.08 5.21
C GLN A 78 -2.89 2.73 4.87
N GLU A 79 -3.08 4.00 5.24
CA GLU A 79 -4.31 4.75 4.98
C GLU A 79 -4.63 4.82 3.48
N ALA A 80 -3.61 5.04 2.64
CA ALA A 80 -3.76 5.07 1.20
C ALA A 80 -4.24 3.72 0.64
N ILE A 81 -3.70 2.60 1.14
CA ILE A 81 -4.13 1.25 0.76
C ILE A 81 -5.59 1.01 1.17
N GLU A 82 -5.94 1.30 2.42
CA GLU A 82 -7.29 1.09 2.97
C GLU A 82 -8.36 1.77 2.10
N LYS A 83 -8.14 3.05 1.76
CA LYS A 83 -9.05 3.87 0.95
C LYS A 83 -9.36 3.32 -0.42
N ILE A 84 -8.50 2.47 -1.00
CA ILE A 84 -8.65 2.01 -2.39
C ILE A 84 -8.78 0.49 -2.52
N ALA A 85 -8.46 -0.28 -1.47
CA ALA A 85 -8.38 -1.74 -1.55
C ALA A 85 -9.73 -2.41 -1.88
N HIS A 86 -10.85 -1.73 -1.59
CA HIS A 86 -12.19 -2.21 -1.90
C HIS A 86 -12.58 -2.08 -3.39
N LEU A 87 -11.90 -1.20 -4.14
CA LEU A 87 -12.22 -0.92 -5.53
C LEU A 87 -11.99 -2.15 -6.42
N GLU A 88 -12.91 -2.36 -7.37
CA GLU A 88 -12.88 -3.50 -8.26
C GLU A 88 -12.18 -3.18 -9.59
N GLY A 89 -11.49 -4.16 -10.16
CA GLY A 89 -10.83 -4.03 -11.47
C GLY A 89 -9.51 -3.26 -11.44
N ILE A 90 -9.03 -2.85 -10.26
CA ILE A 90 -7.73 -2.16 -10.11
C ILE A 90 -6.59 -3.12 -9.70
N ASP A 91 -5.41 -2.85 -10.20
CA ASP A 91 -4.15 -3.45 -9.76
C ASP A 91 -3.51 -2.53 -8.74
N ILE A 92 -3.15 -3.05 -7.57
CA ILE A 92 -2.37 -2.28 -6.58
C ILE A 92 -1.00 -2.94 -6.48
N GLU A 93 0.04 -2.13 -6.61
CA GLU A 93 1.45 -2.52 -6.55
C GLU A 93 2.14 -1.62 -5.52
N ILE A 94 2.75 -2.21 -4.50
CA ILE A 94 3.39 -1.48 -3.41
C ILE A 94 4.90 -1.63 -3.58
N ILE A 95 5.60 -0.49 -3.62
CA ILE A 95 7.06 -0.43 -3.81
C ILE A 95 7.62 0.52 -2.76
N GLY A 96 8.22 -0.03 -1.70
CA GLY A 96 8.67 0.74 -0.55
C GLY A 96 7.54 1.59 0.04
N ALA A 97 7.71 2.92 0.02
CA ALA A 97 6.74 3.90 0.52
C ALA A 97 5.76 4.44 -0.54
N TRP A 98 5.62 3.74 -1.67
CA TRP A 98 4.80 4.19 -2.81
C TRP A 98 3.72 3.15 -3.12
N VAL A 99 2.51 3.63 -3.40
CA VAL A 99 1.39 2.79 -3.82
C VAL A 99 1.02 3.15 -5.24
N TRP A 100 1.12 2.18 -6.13
CA TRP A 100 0.82 2.32 -7.55
C TRP A 100 -0.50 1.65 -7.87
N VAL A 101 -1.32 2.32 -8.68
CA VAL A 101 -2.61 1.78 -9.13
C VAL A 101 -2.69 1.77 -10.65
N SER A 102 -3.05 0.62 -11.21
CA SER A 102 -3.32 0.40 -12.64
C SER A 102 -4.59 -0.42 -12.84
N GLY A 103 -4.90 -0.87 -14.06
CA GLY A 103 -6.14 -1.60 -14.37
C GLY A 103 -7.29 -0.67 -14.76
N GLU A 104 -8.52 -1.03 -14.40
CA GLU A 104 -9.75 -0.29 -14.69
C GLU A 104 -9.91 0.94 -13.76
N THR A 105 -8.99 1.89 -13.86
CA THR A 105 -8.95 3.06 -12.96
C THR A 105 -9.86 4.22 -13.39
N LYS A 106 -10.43 4.17 -14.60
CA LYS A 106 -11.30 5.25 -15.12
C LYS A 106 -12.57 5.47 -14.29
N PRO A 107 -13.32 4.42 -13.88
CA PRO A 107 -14.52 4.59 -13.06
C PRO A 107 -14.19 5.10 -11.65
N HIS A 108 -12.98 4.81 -11.16
CA HIS A 108 -12.55 5.11 -9.79
C HIS A 108 -11.73 6.39 -9.67
N LYS A 109 -11.66 7.19 -10.74
CA LYS A 109 -10.82 8.39 -10.84
C LYS A 109 -11.05 9.36 -9.69
N ASP A 110 -12.30 9.60 -9.32
CA ASP A 110 -12.64 10.58 -8.29
C ASP A 110 -12.30 10.07 -6.89
N THR A 111 -12.53 8.77 -6.62
CA THR A 111 -12.08 8.11 -5.39
C THR A 111 -10.56 8.14 -5.25
N LEU A 112 -9.83 7.85 -6.33
CA LEU A 112 -8.36 7.89 -6.33
C LEU A 112 -7.84 9.30 -6.02
N LYS A 113 -8.44 10.34 -6.61
CA LYS A 113 -8.09 11.73 -6.30
C LYS A 113 -8.41 12.11 -4.86
N ALA A 114 -9.56 11.69 -4.34
CA ALA A 114 -9.95 11.94 -2.96
C ALA A 114 -9.04 11.22 -1.95
N ALA A 115 -8.38 10.14 -2.38
CA ALA A 115 -7.36 9.42 -1.62
C ALA A 115 -5.92 9.93 -1.86
N ASP A 116 -5.76 11.15 -2.39
CA ASP A 116 -4.45 11.80 -2.66
C ASP A 116 -3.57 11.09 -3.71
N TYR A 117 -4.16 10.24 -4.55
CA TYR A 117 -3.45 9.71 -5.71
C TYR A 117 -3.45 10.74 -6.84
N TRP A 118 -2.34 10.83 -7.57
CA TRP A 118 -2.26 11.58 -8.82
C TRP A 118 -1.93 10.66 -10.00
N TRP A 119 -2.36 11.09 -11.18
CA TRP A 119 -2.04 10.42 -12.42
C TRP A 119 -0.60 10.72 -12.87
N MET A 120 0.19 9.68 -13.10
CA MET A 120 1.51 9.78 -13.68
C MET A 120 1.47 9.52 -15.19
N HIS A 121 1.31 10.59 -15.97
CA HIS A 121 1.15 10.54 -17.44
C HIS A 121 2.18 9.66 -18.15
N LYS A 122 3.48 9.76 -17.79
CA LYS A 122 4.54 8.97 -18.45
C LYS A 122 4.46 7.47 -18.16
N ARG A 123 3.84 7.07 -17.05
CA ARG A 123 3.73 5.67 -16.61
C ARG A 123 2.33 5.11 -16.80
N GLU A 124 1.36 5.98 -17.13
CA GLU A 124 -0.06 5.64 -17.27
C GLU A 124 -0.62 4.89 -16.05
N LYS A 125 -0.21 5.35 -14.86
CA LYS A 125 -0.64 4.80 -13.57
C LYS A 125 -0.97 5.92 -12.59
N TRP A 126 -1.84 5.62 -11.63
CA TRP A 126 -1.98 6.45 -10.44
C TRP A 126 -0.89 6.11 -9.43
N ALA A 127 -0.48 7.10 -8.66
CA ALA A 127 0.53 6.94 -7.63
C ALA A 127 0.19 7.74 -6.38
N PHE A 128 0.45 7.14 -5.23
CA PHE A 128 0.52 7.78 -3.93
C PHE A 128 1.97 7.69 -3.41
N LYS A 129 2.46 8.75 -2.77
CA LYS A 129 3.81 8.84 -2.19
C LYS A 129 3.64 9.04 -0.69
N GLY A 130 3.99 8.02 0.10
CA GLY A 130 4.13 8.17 1.54
C GLY A 130 5.30 9.09 1.89
N LYS A 131 6.39 9.05 1.10
CA LYS A 131 7.55 9.93 1.23
C LYS A 131 7.97 10.54 -0.11
N TYR A 132 8.25 11.84 -0.09
CA TYR A 132 8.76 12.56 -1.25
C TYR A 132 10.20 12.14 -1.58
N SER A 133 10.47 11.91 -2.87
CA SER A 133 11.83 11.77 -3.41
C SER A 133 12.11 12.92 -4.38
N SER A 134 13.22 13.61 -4.19
CA SER A 134 13.67 14.76 -5.01
C SER A 134 14.34 14.36 -6.33
N GLY A 135 14.39 13.06 -6.66
CA GLY A 135 14.95 12.59 -7.92
C GLY A 135 14.21 13.15 -9.14
N ARG A 136 14.95 13.57 -10.18
CA ARG A 136 14.43 14.14 -11.44
C ARG A 136 13.68 13.13 -12.34
N GLY A 137 12.98 12.15 -11.76
CA GLY A 137 12.13 11.21 -12.49
C GLY A 137 12.86 10.29 -13.49
N LYS A 138 14.20 10.17 -13.39
CA LYS A 138 14.98 9.24 -14.21
C LYS A 138 14.96 7.81 -13.69
N THR A 139 14.63 7.62 -12.41
CA THR A 139 14.56 6.27 -11.82
C THR A 139 13.38 5.50 -12.41
N SER A 140 13.67 4.41 -13.12
CA SER A 140 12.63 3.58 -13.75
C SER A 140 11.81 2.86 -12.67
N MET A 141 10.62 2.35 -13.03
CA MET A 141 9.87 1.51 -12.08
C MET A 141 10.70 0.28 -11.68
N GLU A 142 11.41 -0.30 -12.62
CA GLU A 142 12.26 -1.49 -12.44
C GLU A 142 13.38 -1.23 -11.43
N GLU A 143 14.07 -0.09 -11.52
CA GLU A 143 15.09 0.32 -10.55
C GLU A 143 14.50 0.55 -9.15
N MET A 144 13.23 1.00 -9.05
CA MET A 144 12.56 1.10 -7.74
C MET A 144 12.19 -0.29 -7.19
N ARG A 145 11.79 -1.23 -8.05
CA ARG A 145 11.49 -2.62 -7.67
C ARG A 145 12.75 -3.35 -7.21
N GLU A 146 13.88 -3.15 -7.89
CA GLU A 146 15.16 -3.73 -7.49
C GLU A 146 15.66 -3.15 -6.17
N LYS A 147 15.45 -1.84 -5.93
CA LYS A 147 15.97 -1.17 -4.74
C LYS A 147 15.15 -1.42 -3.47
N TYR A 148 13.83 -1.52 -3.59
CA TYR A 148 12.92 -1.59 -2.43
C TYR A 148 12.09 -2.88 -2.37
N GLY A 149 12.21 -3.75 -3.36
CA GLY A 149 11.28 -4.85 -3.58
C GLY A 149 9.95 -4.37 -4.17
N SER A 150 9.19 -5.28 -4.76
CA SER A 150 7.84 -4.97 -5.23
C SER A 150 6.92 -6.17 -5.13
N GLU A 151 5.72 -5.95 -4.62
CA GLU A 151 4.65 -6.93 -4.67
C GLU A 151 3.45 -6.36 -5.43
N ARG A 152 2.98 -7.13 -6.43
CA ARG A 152 1.88 -6.74 -7.30
C ARG A 152 0.75 -7.75 -7.16
N VAL A 153 -0.45 -7.23 -6.93
CA VAL A 153 -1.65 -8.07 -6.84
C VAL A 153 -2.77 -7.49 -7.70
N HIS A 154 -3.25 -8.29 -8.66
CA HIS A 154 -4.37 -7.94 -9.54
C HIS A 154 -5.70 -8.16 -8.81
N THR A 155 -6.60 -7.15 -8.79
CA THR A 155 -7.99 -7.42 -8.40
C THR A 155 -8.79 -7.87 -9.62
N ARG A 156 -9.23 -9.13 -9.60
CA ARG A 156 -10.18 -9.62 -10.62
C ARG A 156 -11.48 -8.82 -10.54
N SER A 157 -11.88 -8.25 -11.66
CA SER A 157 -13.26 -7.82 -11.89
C SER A 157 -14.15 -9.05 -11.82
N ARG A 158 -15.19 -9.00 -10.98
CA ARG A 158 -16.18 -10.07 -10.90
C ARG A 158 -17.09 -9.95 -12.12
N SER A 159 -16.65 -10.51 -13.24
CA SER A 159 -17.52 -10.69 -14.41
C SER A 159 -18.67 -11.60 -13.98
N LEU A 160 -19.89 -11.03 -13.89
CA LEU A 160 -21.12 -11.78 -13.73
C LEU A 160 -21.20 -12.78 -14.89
N ARG A 161 -20.85 -14.05 -14.63
CA ARG A 161 -21.28 -15.14 -15.49
C ARG A 161 -22.80 -15.21 -15.34
N ALA A 162 -23.52 -14.71 -16.33
CA ALA A 162 -24.91 -15.07 -16.53
C ALA A 162 -24.96 -16.60 -16.66
N ALA A 163 -25.54 -17.25 -15.67
CA ALA A 163 -25.94 -18.64 -15.79
C ALA A 163 -27.21 -18.65 -16.65
N SER A 164 -27.08 -19.18 -17.87
CA SER A 164 -28.20 -19.53 -18.75
C SER A 164 -28.90 -20.81 -18.27
#